data_AF-A0A843CYP6-F1
#
_entry.id   AF-A0A843CYP6-F1
#
_cell.length_a   1.000
_cell.length_b   1.000
_cell.length_c   1.000
_cell.angle_alpha   90.00
_cell.angle_beta   90.00
_cell.angle_gamma   90.00
#
_symmetry.space_group_name_H-M   'P 1'
#
loop_
_entity.id
_entity.type
_entity.pdbx_description
1 polymer ?
#
loop_
_entity_poly.entity_id
_entity_poly.type
_entity_poly.pdbx_seq_one_letter_code
_entity_poly.pdbx_strand_id
1 'polypeptide(L)' 'MKSDIRKCNKCGRYTLSQICKDCGCTTICPVPPKYSPDDRMGEYRRRSILEEYGENGKLNHL' A
#
# COMPACT_ATOMS: atom_id res chain seq x y z
N MET A 1 -8.51 -6.45 6.43
CA MET A 1 -9.97 -6.26 6.23
C MET A 1 -10.09 -5.61 4.87
N LYS A 2 -10.94 -6.11 3.98
CA LYS A 2 -11.14 -5.46 2.68
C LYS A 2 -12.18 -4.36 2.87
N SER A 3 -11.82 -3.11 2.66
CA SER A 3 -12.79 -2.00 2.63
C SER A 3 -13.32 -1.80 1.22
N ASP A 4 -14.60 -1.45 1.10
CA ASP A 4 -15.17 -1.02 -0.19
C ASP A 4 -14.70 0.40 -0.57
N ILE A 5 -14.27 1.17 0.43
CA ILE A 5 -13.63 2.48 0.23
C ILE A 5 -12.28 2.27 -0.46
N ARG A 6 -12.04 3.04 -1.53
CA ARG A 6 -10.81 3.08 -2.32
C ARG A 6 -10.26 4.51 -2.39
N LYS A 7 -8.97 4.65 -2.68
CA LYS A 7 -8.28 5.93 -2.83
C LYS A 7 -7.47 5.95 -4.13
N CYS A 8 -7.52 7.05 -4.87
CA CYS A 8 -6.66 7.24 -6.03
C CYS A 8 -5.21 7.47 -5.58
N ASN A 9 -4.26 6.73 -6.15
CA ASN A 9 -2.83 6.90 -5.87
C ASN A 9 -2.24 8.19 -6.46
N LYS A 10 -2.87 8.77 -7.49
CA LYS A 10 -2.39 9.96 -8.20
C LYS A 10 -2.88 11.27 -7.58
N CYS A 11 -4.19 11.40 -7.35
CA CYS A 11 -4.80 12.64 -6.82
C CYS A 11 -5.28 12.54 -5.37
N GLY A 12 -5.24 11.36 -4.76
CA GLY A 12 -5.66 11.17 -3.36
C GLY A 12 -7.17 11.15 -3.11
N ARG A 13 -8.02 11.32 -4.13
CA ARG A 13 -9.48 11.30 -3.97
C ARG A 13 -9.99 9.92 -3.53
N TYR A 14 -10.94 9.92 -2.59
CA TYR A 14 -11.67 8.73 -2.16
C TYR A 14 -12.84 8.42 -3.09
N THR A 15 -13.07 7.14 -3.37
CA THR A 15 -14.14 6.64 -4.23
C THR A 15 -14.45 5.18 -3.92
N LEU A 16 -15.58 4.68 -4.41
CA LEU A 16 -15.92 3.25 -4.40
C LEU A 16 -15.56 2.58 -5.74
N SER A 17 -15.26 3.37 -6.77
CA SER A 17 -14.92 2.87 -8.11
C SER A 17 -13.49 2.35 -8.20
N GLN A 18 -13.25 1.31 -9.00
CA GLN A 18 -11.92 0.76 -9.28
C GLN A 18 -11.03 1.74 -10.07
N ILE A 19 -11.65 2.65 -10.83
CA ILE A 19 -10.98 3.66 -11.64
C ILE A 19 -11.38 5.04 -11.11
N CYS A 20 -10.40 5.93 -10.93
CA CYS A 20 -10.65 7.31 -10.54
C CYS A 20 -11.31 8.06 -11.70
N LYS A 21 -12.45 8.71 -11.46
CA LYS A 21 -13.18 9.46 -12.49
C LYS A 21 -12.44 10.70 -12.99
N ASP A 22 -11.61 11.30 -12.13
CA ASP A 22 -10.89 12.54 -12.47
C ASP A 22 -9.52 12.27 -13.11
N CYS A 23 -8.88 11.15 -12.78
CA CYS A 23 -7.52 10.84 -13.23
C CYS A 23 -7.42 9.66 -14.20
N GLY A 24 -8.44 8.81 -14.28
CA GLY A 24 -8.40 7.56 -15.03
C GLY A 24 -7.49 6.47 -14.42
N CYS A 25 -6.78 6.75 -13.32
CA CYS A 25 -5.88 5.78 -12.67
C CYS A 25 -6.64 4.77 -11.80
N THR A 26 -6.07 3.57 -11.66
CA THR A 26 -6.57 2.53 -10.76
C THR A 26 -6.48 2.97 -9.30
N THR A 27 -7.57 2.77 -8.56
CA THR A 27 -7.67 3.10 -7.14
C THR A 27 -7.21 1.93 -6.29
N ILE A 28 -6.73 2.20 -5.07
CA ILE A 28 -6.21 1.20 -4.13
C ILE A 28 -7.02 1.18 -2.84
N CYS A 29 -6.96 0.07 -2.09
CA CYS A 29 -7.51 0.01 -0.74
C CYS A 29 -6.66 0.90 0.18
N PRO A 30 -7.23 1.94 0.83
CA PRO A 30 -6.50 2.84 1.70
C PRO A 30 -6.24 2.24 3.09
N VAL A 31 -6.97 1.18 3.45
CA VAL A 31 -6.86 0.56 4.77
C VAL A 31 -5.59 -0.28 4.84
N PRO A 32 -4.76 -0.12 5.90
CA PRO A 32 -3.54 -0.89 6.05
C PRO A 32 -3.83 -2.40 6.23
N PRO A 33 -2.86 -3.27 5.96
CA PRO A 33 -2.93 -4.68 6.32
C PRO A 33 -3.23 -4.86 7.81
N LYS A 34 -3.96 -5.93 8.17
CA LYS A 34 -4.20 -6.25 9.58
C LYS A 34 -2.88 -6.64 10.24
N TYR A 35 -2.63 -6.12 11.44
CA TYR A 35 -1.51 -6.56 12.26
C TYR A 35 -1.78 -7.95 12.86
N SER A 36 -0.74 -8.77 12.96
CA SER A 36 -0.73 -10.05 13.67
C SER A 36 0.59 -10.15 14.45
N PRO A 37 0.56 -10.45 15.76
CA PRO A 37 1.80 -10.66 16.52
C PRO A 37 2.67 -11.80 15.97
N ASP A 38 2.04 -12.83 15.40
CA ASP A 38 2.70 -14.03 14.84
C ASP A 38 3.44 -13.73 13.52
N ASP A 39 2.98 -12.73 12.75
CA ASP A 39 3.56 -12.24 11.49
C ASP A 39 4.37 -13.28 10.66
N ARG A 40 3.74 -14.39 10.28
CA ARG A 40 4.40 -15.53 9.62
C ARG A 40 5.25 -15.14 8.41
N MET A 41 4.82 -14.12 7.66
CA MET A 41 5.49 -13.65 6.44
C MET A 41 6.42 -12.44 6.70
N GLY A 42 6.68 -12.10 7.96
CA GLY A 42 7.47 -10.94 8.36
C GLY A 42 8.91 -10.97 7.86
N GLU A 43 9.55 -12.15 7.85
CA GLU A 43 10.91 -12.32 7.34
C GLU A 43 10.99 -11.99 5.84
N TYR A 44 10.09 -12.57 5.04
CA TYR A 44 10.01 -12.31 3.60
C TYR A 44 9.74 -10.83 3.31
N ARG A 45 8.83 -10.20 4.07
CA ARG A 45 8.54 -8.76 3.95
C ARG A 45 9.76 -7.89 4.28
N ARG A 46 10.57 -8.24 5.28
CA ARG A 46 11.80 -7.51 5.60
C ARG A 46 12.86 -7.69 4.52
N ARG A 47 13.03 -8.92 4.02
CA ARG A 47 13.96 -9.22 2.91
C ARG A 47 13.59 -8.44 1.66
N SER A 48 12.32 -8.41 1.27
CA SER A 48 11.87 -7.67 0.08
C SER A 48 12.10 -6.15 0.22
N ILE A 49 11.94 -5.58 1.43
CA ILE A 49 12.23 -4.17 1.68
C ILE A 49 13.74 -3.89 1.52
N LEU A 50 14.60 -4.76 2.05
CA LEU A 50 16.05 -4.61 1.88
C LEU A 50 16.47 -4.73 0.41
N GLU A 51 15.87 -5.67 -0.33
CA GLU A 51 16.18 -5.88 -1.75
C GLU A 51 15.77 -4.69 -2.61
N GLU A 52 14.59 -4.11 -2.35
CA GLU A 52 14.05 -2.99 -3.13
C GLU A 52 14.68 -1.63 -2.74
N TYR A 53 15.00 -1.42 -1.46
CA TYR A 53 15.38 -0.10 -0.93
C TYR A 53 16.77 -0.06 -0.22
N GLY A 54 17.45 -1.18 -0.04
CA GLY A 54 18.74 -1.28 0.66
C GLY A 54 18.64 -1.29 2.20
N GLU A 55 19.79 -1.20 2.89
CA GLU A 55 19.88 -1.31 4.36
C GLU A 55 19.09 -0.23 5.12
N ASN A 56 18.96 0.98 4.55
CA ASN A 56 18.19 2.09 5.13
C ASN A 56 16.69 2.02 4.82
N GLY A 57 16.24 0.98 4.11
CA GLY A 57 14.85 0.78 3.75
C GLY A 57 14.24 2.00 3.07
N LYS A 58 12.96 2.27 3.36
CA LYS A 58 12.20 3.37 2.73
C LYS A 58 12.59 4.78 3.20
N LEU A 59 13.56 4.93 4.12
CA LEU A 59 13.93 6.25 4.68
C LEU A 59 14.57 7.17 3.64
N ASN A 60 15.28 6.62 2.66
CA ASN A 60 15.96 7.40 1.61
C ASN A 60 15.03 7.85 0.46
N HIS A 61 13.76 7.44 0.48
CA HIS A 61 12.77 7.75 -0.56
C HIS A 61 11.63 8.66 -0.04
N LEU A 62 11.82 9.28 1.12
CA LEU A 62 10.97 10.34 1.66
C LEU A 62 11.38 11.71 1.09
#